data_AF-A0AAV3T311-F1
#
_entry.id   AF-A0AAV3T311-F1
#
_cell.length_a   1.000
_cell.length_b   1.000
_cell.length_c   1.000
_cell.angle_alpha   90.00
_cell.angle_beta   90.00
_cell.angle_gamma   90.00
#
_symmetry.space_group_name_H-M   'P 1'
#
loop_
_entity.id
_entity.type
_entity.pdbx_description
1 polymer ?
#
loop_
_entity_poly.entity_id
_entity_poly.type
_entity_poly.pdbx_seq_one_letter_code
_entity_poly.pdbx_strand_id
1 'polypeptide(L)'
;MSVESAALAVFAAQTCVLFACMLVVVNVLVRRADAVLYREGVLLFAVTLGLLSAGASANFAYDFDLVESRLVVLVSYVFYVAASACIVAAAAYFARDFVETTRDRTVAEDASADTGGFEDA
;
A
#
# COMPACT_ATOMS: atom_id res chain seq x y z
N MET A 1 3.37 28.25 -22.03
CA MET A 1 3.28 27.69 -20.68
C MET A 1 4.62 27.93 -20.00
N SER A 2 4.66 28.61 -18.86
CA SER A 2 5.92 28.77 -18.12
C SER A 2 6.31 27.45 -17.45
N VAL A 3 7.59 27.30 -17.10
CA VAL A 3 8.11 26.13 -16.36
C VAL A 3 7.36 25.95 -15.03
N GLU A 4 7.06 27.06 -14.37
CA GLU A 4 6.30 27.11 -13.12
C GLU A 4 4.87 26.58 -13.27
N SER A 5 4.14 27.01 -14.32
CA SER A 5 2.80 26.48 -14.60
C SER A 5 2.80 24.98 -14.91
N ALA A 6 3.85 24.49 -15.61
CA ALA A 6 4.01 23.07 -15.89
C ALA A 6 4.30 22.28 -14.60
N ALA A 7 5.18 22.80 -13.74
CA ALA A 7 5.48 22.19 -12.44
C ALA A 7 4.22 22.08 -11.58
N LEU A 8 3.45 23.16 -11.47
CA LEU A 8 2.18 23.18 -10.73
C LEU A 8 1.22 22.11 -11.23
N ALA A 9 1.03 22.01 -12.54
CA ALA A 9 0.13 21.02 -13.13
C ALA A 9 0.59 19.59 -12.83
N VAL A 10 1.89 19.31 -12.92
CA VAL A 10 2.45 17.97 -12.63
C VAL A 10 2.29 17.61 -11.16
N PHE A 11 2.62 18.51 -10.23
CA PHE A 11 2.48 18.23 -8.80
C PHE A 11 1.02 18.08 -8.36
N ALA A 12 0.13 18.92 -8.90
CA ALA A 12 -1.31 18.78 -8.67
C ALA A 12 -1.82 17.43 -9.21
N ALA A 13 -1.43 17.06 -10.43
CA ALA A 13 -1.78 15.77 -11.01
C ALA A 13 -1.25 14.59 -10.18
N GLN A 14 0.01 14.63 -9.75
CA GLN A 14 0.60 13.62 -8.88
C GLN A 14 -0.19 13.44 -7.58
N THR A 15 -0.54 14.55 -6.92
CA THR A 15 -1.31 14.54 -5.67
C THR A 15 -2.69 13.92 -5.89
N CYS A 16 -3.38 14.33 -6.96
CA CYS A 16 -4.67 13.74 -7.35
C CYS A 16 -4.58 12.24 -7.65
N VAL A 17 -3.52 11.79 -8.32
CA VAL A 17 -3.30 10.37 -8.61
C VAL A 17 -3.08 9.57 -7.33
N LEU A 18 -2.30 10.08 -6.37
CA LEU A 18 -2.10 9.42 -5.08
C LEU A 18 -3.42 9.26 -4.31
N PHE A 19 -4.24 10.32 -4.26
CA PHE A 19 -5.57 10.26 -3.66
C PHE A 19 -6.49 9.28 -4.39
N ALA A 20 -6.50 9.29 -5.72
CA ALA A 20 -7.30 8.37 -6.52
C ALA A 20 -6.91 6.90 -6.24
N CYS A 21 -5.60 6.61 -6.20
CA CYS A 21 -5.10 5.28 -5.85
C CYS A 21 -5.52 4.88 -4.43
N MET A 22 -5.39 5.77 -3.45
CA MET A 22 -5.84 5.51 -2.08
C MET A 22 -7.35 5.16 -2.05
N LEU A 23 -8.18 5.97 -2.70
CA LEU A 23 -9.63 5.77 -2.73
C LEU A 23 -10.01 4.45 -3.42
N VAL A 24 -9.34 4.09 -4.50
CA VAL A 24 -9.56 2.79 -5.18
C VAL A 24 -9.26 1.64 -4.23
N VAL A 25 -8.11 1.66 -3.54
CA VAL A 25 -7.73 0.60 -2.59
C VAL A 25 -8.71 0.53 -1.42
N VAL A 26 -9.07 1.67 -0.82
CA VAL A 26 -10.05 1.74 0.28
C VAL A 26 -11.43 1.24 -0.18
N ASN A 27 -11.87 1.61 -1.37
CA ASN A 27 -13.15 1.16 -1.91
C ASN A 27 -13.18 -0.37 -2.10
N VAL A 28 -12.08 -0.97 -2.56
CA VAL A 28 -11.96 -2.43 -2.65
C VAL A 28 -12.04 -3.07 -1.26
N LEU A 29 -11.32 -2.53 -0.28
CA LEU A 29 -11.36 -3.02 1.11
C LEU A 29 -12.76 -2.95 1.73
N VAL A 30 -13.52 -1.88 1.46
CA VAL A 30 -14.87 -1.71 2.00
C VAL A 30 -15.88 -2.62 1.29
N ARG A 31 -15.82 -2.73 -0.04
CA ARG A 31 -16.83 -3.48 -0.82
C ARG A 31 -16.58 -4.98 -0.86
N ARG A 32 -15.34 -5.41 -0.70
CA ARG A 32 -14.93 -6.82 -0.84
C ARG A 32 -14.09 -7.28 0.34
N ALA A 33 -14.42 -6.81 1.55
CA ALA A 33 -13.65 -7.10 2.77
C ALA A 33 -13.36 -8.60 2.96
N ASP A 34 -14.33 -9.47 2.65
CA ASP A 34 -14.23 -10.92 2.83
C ASP A 34 -13.48 -11.64 1.70
N ALA A 35 -13.23 -10.95 0.57
CA ALA A 35 -12.59 -11.53 -0.62
C ALA A 35 -11.17 -10.97 -0.87
N VAL A 36 -10.66 -10.12 0.02
CA VAL A 36 -9.30 -9.56 -0.09
C VAL A 36 -8.33 -10.45 0.66
N LEU A 37 -7.49 -11.17 -0.09
CA LEU A 37 -6.29 -11.81 0.44
C LEU A 37 -5.37 -10.72 1.03
N TYR A 38 -4.75 -10.98 2.18
CA TYR A 38 -3.80 -10.07 2.84
C TYR A 38 -4.38 -8.72 3.29
N ARG A 39 -5.61 -8.72 3.84
CA ARG A 39 -6.34 -7.50 4.24
C ARG A 39 -5.52 -6.50 5.05
N GLU A 40 -4.71 -6.97 5.99
CA GLU A 40 -3.87 -6.13 6.85
C GLU A 40 -2.75 -5.43 6.06
N GLY A 41 -2.06 -6.17 5.18
CA GLY A 41 -1.05 -5.61 4.28
C GLY A 41 -1.66 -4.59 3.32
N VAL A 42 -2.86 -4.86 2.78
CA VAL A 42 -3.59 -3.93 1.89
C VAL A 42 -4.03 -2.67 2.65
N LEU A 43 -4.42 -2.80 3.92
CA LEU A 43 -4.77 -1.65 4.77
C LEU A 43 -3.54 -0.78 5.06
N LEU A 44 -2.40 -1.37 5.40
CA LEU A 44 -1.13 -0.64 5.57
C LEU A 44 -0.70 0.06 4.27
N PHE A 45 -0.93 -0.58 3.12
CA PHE A 45 -0.70 0.04 1.81
C PHE A 45 -1.63 1.24 1.56
N ALA A 46 -2.92 1.14 1.90
CA ALA A 46 -3.85 2.25 1.80
C ALA A 46 -3.45 3.43 2.71
N VAL A 47 -3.03 3.14 3.94
CA VAL A 47 -2.51 4.14 4.88
C VAL A 47 -1.25 4.81 4.32
N THR A 48 -0.33 4.04 3.73
CA THR A 48 0.86 4.56 3.05
C THR A 48 0.49 5.59 1.98
N LEU A 49 -0.47 5.25 1.11
CA LEU A 49 -0.93 6.16 0.05
C LEU A 49 -1.55 7.44 0.65
N GLY A 50 -2.32 7.32 1.73
CA GLY A 50 -2.87 8.48 2.44
C GLY A 50 -1.79 9.39 3.03
N LEU A 51 -0.79 8.82 3.69
CA LEU A 51 0.34 9.57 4.26
C LEU A 51 1.17 10.24 3.16
N LEU A 52 1.45 9.55 2.05
CA LEU A 52 2.13 10.14 0.89
C LEU A 52 1.33 11.29 0.27
N SER A 53 0.00 11.13 0.15
CA SER A 53 -0.88 12.17 -0.37
C SER A 53 -0.88 13.41 0.53
N ALA A 54 -0.94 13.21 1.86
CA ALA A 54 -0.88 14.30 2.83
C ALA A 54 0.47 15.03 2.81
N GLY A 55 1.59 14.28 2.80
CA GLY A 55 2.92 14.86 2.72
C GLY A 55 3.15 15.61 1.39
N ALA A 56 2.72 15.05 0.26
CA ALA A 56 2.79 15.70 -1.05
C ALA A 56 1.94 16.98 -1.09
N SER A 57 0.74 16.96 -0.51
CA SER A 57 -0.13 18.14 -0.42
C SER A 57 0.48 19.25 0.45
N ALA A 58 1.14 18.88 1.55
CA ALA A 58 1.84 19.82 2.43
C ALA A 58 3.02 20.50 1.70
N ASN A 59 3.83 19.73 0.97
CA ASN A 59 4.91 20.31 0.16
C ASN A 59 4.38 21.17 -0.97
N PHE A 60 3.33 20.72 -1.69
CA PHE A 60 2.68 21.52 -2.71
C PHE A 60 2.17 22.86 -2.16
N ALA A 61 1.57 22.87 -0.97
CA ALA A 61 1.11 24.10 -0.35
C ALA A 61 2.25 25.07 0.01
N TYR A 62 3.42 24.54 0.40
CA TYR A 62 4.59 25.35 0.69
C TYR A 62 5.30 25.85 -0.58
N ASP A 63 5.54 24.96 -1.56
CA ASP A 63 6.29 25.26 -2.79
C ASP A 63 5.59 26.27 -3.70
N PHE A 64 4.26 26.41 -3.58
CA PHE A 64 3.45 27.37 -4.33
C PHE A 64 2.91 28.52 -3.45
N ASP A 65 3.57 28.80 -2.32
CA ASP A 65 3.28 29.92 -1.43
C ASP A 65 1.83 29.96 -0.90
N LEU A 66 1.12 28.83 -0.87
CA LEU A 66 -0.21 28.73 -0.26
C LEU A 66 -0.11 28.73 1.28
N VAL A 67 1.03 28.31 1.83
CA VAL A 67 1.34 28.37 3.27
C VAL A 67 2.82 28.75 3.46
N GLU A 68 3.07 29.84 4.19
CA GLU A 68 4.43 30.38 4.38
C GLU A 68 5.24 29.69 5.50
N SER A 69 4.59 28.85 6.32
CA SER A 69 5.24 28.25 7.49
C SER A 69 6.15 27.08 7.14
N ARG A 70 7.44 27.20 7.47
CA ARG A 70 8.43 26.10 7.34
C ARG A 70 8.10 24.86 8.17
N LEU A 71 7.20 24.98 9.16
CA LEU A 71 6.72 23.81 9.90
C LEU A 71 5.96 22.83 9.00
N VAL A 72 5.34 23.31 7.92
CA VAL A 72 4.63 22.45 6.96
C VAL A 72 5.60 21.48 6.25
N VAL A 73 6.82 21.94 5.96
CA VAL A 73 7.87 21.09 5.38
C VAL A 73 8.35 20.04 6.37
N LEU A 74 8.49 20.38 7.65
CA LEU A 74 8.82 19.39 8.67
C LEU A 74 7.71 18.33 8.80
N VAL A 75 6.45 18.77 8.78
CA VAL A 75 5.28 17.90 8.84
C VAL A 75 5.21 16.98 7.60
N SER A 76 5.54 17.47 6.40
CA SER A 76 5.59 16.62 5.20
C SER A 76 6.63 15.50 5.33
N TYR A 77 7.81 15.79 5.89
CA TYR A 77 8.82 14.76 6.17
C TYR A 77 8.35 13.74 7.20
N VAL A 78 7.64 14.16 8.24
CA VAL A 78 7.03 13.22 9.21
C VAL A 78 6.05 12.28 8.51
N PHE A 79 5.21 12.80 7.60
CA PHE A 79 4.32 11.97 6.80
C PHE A 79 5.08 10.97 5.91
N TYR A 80 6.17 11.39 5.28
CA TYR A 80 6.98 10.50 4.45
C TYR A 80 7.71 9.42 5.24
N VAL A 81 8.21 9.75 6.44
CA VAL A 81 8.81 8.75 7.35
C VAL A 81 7.76 7.75 7.79
N ALA A 82 6.57 8.20 8.19
CA ALA A 82 5.46 7.33 8.55
C ALA A 82 5.02 6.44 7.38
N ALA A 83 4.91 7.00 6.18
CA ALA A 83 4.60 6.24 4.96
C ALA A 83 5.65 5.16 4.69
N SER A 84 6.94 5.49 4.89
CA SER A 84 8.04 4.54 4.72
C SER A 84 7.96 3.37 5.72
N ALA A 85 7.59 3.66 6.97
CA ALA A 85 7.36 2.61 7.95
C ALA A 85 6.16 1.72 7.57
N CYS A 86 5.05 2.33 7.11
CA CYS A 86 3.86 1.60 6.70
C CYS A 86 4.10 0.70 5.48
N ILE A 87 4.86 1.16 4.47
CA ILE A 87 5.13 0.34 3.27
C ILE A 87 6.06 -0.84 3.59
N VAL A 88 7.05 -0.65 4.45
CA VAL A 88 7.92 -1.74 4.92
C VAL A 88 7.12 -2.75 5.72
N ALA A 89 6.23 -2.29 6.60
CA ALA A 89 5.33 -3.16 7.35
C ALA A 89 4.38 -3.93 6.40
N ALA A 90 3.78 -3.26 5.42
CA ALA A 90 2.93 -3.90 4.42
C ALA A 90 3.69 -4.99 3.63
N ALA A 91 4.90 -4.68 3.17
CA ALA A 91 5.76 -5.63 2.46
C ALA A 91 6.13 -6.83 3.34
N ALA A 92 6.44 -6.61 4.62
CA ALA A 92 6.71 -7.69 5.57
C ALA A 92 5.48 -8.58 5.79
N TYR A 93 4.29 -7.99 5.88
CA TYR A 93 3.03 -8.74 5.96
C TYR A 93 2.79 -9.59 4.71
N PHE A 94 2.90 -9.01 3.52
CA PHE A 94 2.76 -9.74 2.26
C PHE A 94 3.79 -10.87 2.14
N ALA A 95 5.03 -10.64 2.54
CA ALA A 95 6.08 -11.65 2.49
C ALA A 95 5.82 -12.81 3.47
N ARG A 96 5.41 -12.53 4.71
CA ARG A 96 5.09 -13.55 5.72
C ARG A 96 3.92 -14.41 5.27
N ASP A 97 2.83 -13.76 4.88
CA ASP A 97 1.58 -14.45 4.59
C ASP A 97 1.67 -15.21 3.23
N PHE A 98 2.50 -14.74 2.29
CA PHE A 98 2.86 -15.53 1.10
C PHE A 98 3.59 -16.83 1.46
N VAL A 99 4.55 -16.78 2.40
CA VAL A 99 5.28 -17.97 2.87
C VAL A 99 4.34 -18.92 3.63
N GLU A 100 3.48 -18.39 4.51
CA GLU A 100 2.52 -19.18 5.28
C GLU A 100 1.47 -19.85 4.39
N THR A 101 0.87 -19.10 3.46
CA THR A 101 -0.10 -19.64 2.49
C THR A 101 0.52 -20.72 1.59
N THR A 102 1.80 -20.57 1.22
CA THR A 102 2.52 -21.60 0.42
C THR A 102 2.79 -22.85 1.26
N ARG A 103 3.15 -22.68 2.54
CA ARG A 103 3.40 -23.78 3.47
C ARG A 103 2.14 -24.61 3.72
N ASP A 104 0.99 -23.96 3.94
CA ASP A 104 -0.29 -24.66 4.17
C ASP A 104 -0.75 -25.45 2.94
N ARG A 105 -0.47 -24.97 1.72
CA ARG A 105 -0.73 -25.73 0.50
C ARG A 105 0.16 -26.95 0.34
N THR A 106 1.43 -26.86 0.72
CA THR A 106 2.36 -28.01 0.62
C THR A 106 2.08 -29.12 1.63
N VAL A 107 1.48 -28.83 2.78
CA VAL A 107 1.15 -29.87 3.79
C VAL A 107 -0.10 -30.67 3.41
N ALA A 108 -0.98 -30.12 2.57
CA ALA A 108 -2.21 -30.80 2.15
C ALA A 108 -1.99 -31.91 1.09
N GLU A 109 -0.85 -31.94 0.39
CA GLU A 109 -0.57 -32.96 -0.64
C GLU A 109 0.13 -34.23 -0.10
N ASP A 110 0.70 -34.22 1.11
CA ASP A 110 1.40 -35.38 1.68
C ASP A 110 0.53 -36.26 2.62
N ALA A 111 -0.77 -35.97 2.73
CA ALA A 111 -1.69 -36.72 3.58
C ALA A 111 -2.52 -37.78 2.82
N SER A 112 -2.24 -38.06 1.55
CA SER A 112 -2.73 -39.29 0.89
C SER A 112 -1.78 -40.43 1.23
N ALA A 113 -1.99 -41.00 2.40
CA ALA A 113 -1.45 -42.28 2.82
C ALA A 113 -1.64 -43.35 1.73
N ASP A 114 -0.53 -43.72 1.10
CA ASP A 114 0.00 -45.09 1.09
C ASP A 114 -0.95 -46.20 1.58
N THR A 115 -1.87 -46.65 0.72
CA THR A 115 -2.41 -48.02 0.73
C THR A 115 -2.83 -48.41 -0.69
N GLY A 116 -1.95 -49.07 -1.43
CA GLY A 116 -2.24 -49.49 -2.81
C GLY A 116 -1.40 -50.66 -3.29
N GLY A 117 -1.06 -51.61 -2.41
CA GLY A 117 -0.51 -52.90 -2.81
C GLY A 117 -1.63 -53.82 -3.28
N PHE A 118 -1.72 -54.07 -4.59
CA PHE A 118 -2.41 -55.23 -5.15
C PHE A 118 -1.37 -56.30 -5.43
N GLU A 119 -0.83 -56.87 -4.37
CA GLU A 119 -0.34 -58.25 -4.38
C GLU A 119 -1.56 -59.10 -3.99
N ASP A 120 -1.89 -60.10 -4.82
CA ASP A 120 -3.01 -61.06 -4.72
C ASP A 120 -4.39 -60.64 -5.28
N ALA A 121 -4.53 -60.65 -6.62
CA ALA A 121 -5.77 -61.07 -7.31
C ALA A 121 -5.48 -61.51 -8.76
#